data_AF-A0A2D4GR65-F1
#
_entry.id   AF-A0A2D4GR65-F1
#
_cell.length_a   1.000
_cell.length_b   1.000
_cell.length_c   1.000
_cell.angle_alpha   90.00
_cell.angle_beta   90.00
_cell.angle_gamma   90.00
#
_symmetry.space_group_name_H-M   'P 1'
#
loop_
_entity.id
_entity.type
_entity.pdbx_description
1 polymer ?
#
loop_
_entity_poly.entity_id
_entity_poly.type
_entity_poly.pdbx_seq_one_letter_code
_entity_poly.pdbx_strand_id
1 'polypeptide(L)'
;MLVISTLALAITLLGLSRTLEAAIAASKRENDHWGKNQDRVSEVRQQKLEQQLEPLLLSKQCNIPPDSRFDCAPEKLLSQDECQARGCCYVPVSSKEPWCFFPTNYSSYKITNLTATQTGYTAHLIRSAPSFMPDDVMNVQLDVIFETKGRLHFTLKDPARKRYKVPLETPETTSKESSTLYSVQFSADPFGLVVFRQSNGQVLLNTTVAPLFYADQFLQISTALPSSFISGLGEHLTPLTLNVNWTKITLWNRDISPMPSANLYGSHPFYLALEKGGLAHGVFLLNSNA
;
A
#
# COMPACT_ATOMS: atom_id res chain seq x y z
N MET A 1 0.57 1.74 -11.87
CA MET A 1 0.78 3.19 -11.67
C MET A 1 1.58 3.39 -10.38
N LEU A 2 2.81 3.94 -10.43
CA LEU A 2 3.62 4.20 -9.24
C LEU A 2 3.23 5.56 -8.66
N VAL A 3 2.47 5.59 -7.57
CA VAL A 3 2.13 6.84 -6.85
C VAL A 3 3.21 7.10 -5.79
N ILE A 4 3.94 8.19 -5.98
CA ILE A 4 5.04 8.63 -5.10
C ILE A 4 4.46 9.63 -4.10
N SER A 5 4.44 9.30 -2.81
CA SER A 5 4.13 10.26 -1.72
C SER A 5 5.33 10.38 -0.78
N THR A 6 5.72 11.61 -0.49
CA THR A 6 6.80 11.95 0.45
C THR A 6 6.24 12.20 1.85
N LEU A 7 6.85 11.55 2.84
CA LEU A 7 6.65 11.63 4.30
C LEU A 7 5.41 10.94 4.90
N ALA A 8 5.68 9.93 5.72
CA ALA A 8 4.90 9.62 6.92
C ALA A 8 5.86 9.11 8.02
N LEU A 9 6.08 9.92 9.05
CA LEU A 9 6.74 9.53 10.29
C LEU A 9 5.63 9.13 11.28
N ALA A 10 5.53 7.85 11.66
CA ALA A 10 4.58 7.40 12.67
C ALA A 10 5.31 6.57 13.74
N ILE A 11 5.51 7.19 14.91
CA ILE A 11 5.93 6.52 16.14
C ILE A 11 4.69 5.87 16.75
N THR A 12 4.64 4.55 16.82
CA THR A 12 3.56 3.79 17.45
C THR A 12 3.82 3.67 18.96
N LEU A 13 2.94 4.27 19.77
CA LEU A 13 2.83 3.95 21.21
C LEU A 13 1.71 2.92 21.39
N LEU A 14 2.11 1.67 21.63
CA LEU A 14 1.22 0.57 22.06
C LEU A 14 0.80 0.82 23.52
N GLY A 15 -0.51 0.89 23.80
CA GLY A 15 -0.96 0.95 25.21
C GLY A 15 -2.45 0.99 25.52
N LEU A 16 -3.35 1.30 24.58
CA LEU A 16 -4.74 1.63 24.94
C LEU A 16 -5.80 0.55 24.65
N SER A 17 -5.41 -0.65 24.18
CA SER A 17 -6.39 -1.68 23.77
C SER A 17 -7.06 -2.43 24.92
N ARG A 18 -6.44 -2.51 26.12
CA ARG A 18 -6.93 -3.38 27.20
C ARG A 18 -8.05 -2.79 28.05
N THR A 19 -8.25 -1.47 28.02
CA THR A 19 -9.26 -0.80 28.87
C THR A 19 -10.66 -0.83 28.26
N LEU A 20 -10.77 -0.89 26.93
CA LEU A 20 -12.05 -0.88 26.23
C LEU A 20 -12.79 -2.23 26.34
N GLU A 21 -12.07 -3.35 26.23
CA GLU A 21 -12.66 -4.68 26.37
C GLU A 21 -13.19 -4.95 27.79
N ALA A 22 -12.50 -4.42 28.81
CA ALA A 22 -12.93 -4.53 30.20
C ALA A 22 -14.20 -3.70 30.51
N ALA A 23 -14.37 -2.54 29.85
CA ALA A 23 -15.55 -1.69 30.03
C ALA A 23 -16.82 -2.29 29.40
N ILE A 24 -16.68 -2.97 28.25
CA ILE A 24 -17.79 -3.64 27.56
C ILE A 24 -18.26 -4.88 28.35
N ALA A 25 -17.33 -5.61 28.98
CA ALA A 25 -17.66 -6.77 29.81
C ALA A 25 -18.39 -6.40 31.12
N ALA A 26 -18.08 -5.23 31.71
CA ALA A 26 -18.75 -4.74 32.92
C ALA A 26 -20.21 -4.33 32.65
N SER A 27 -20.48 -3.70 31.50
CA SER A 27 -21.84 -3.28 31.12
C SER A 27 -22.79 -4.45 30.87
N LYS A 28 -22.28 -5.63 30.49
CA LYS A 28 -23.10 -6.83 30.28
C LYS A 28 -23.58 -7.51 31.56
N ARG A 29 -22.93 -7.30 32.72
CA ARG A 29 -23.32 -7.95 33.99
C ARG A 29 -24.44 -7.23 34.74
N GLU A 30 -24.70 -5.96 34.46
CA GLU A 30 -25.76 -5.18 35.14
C GLU A 30 -27.17 -5.40 34.56
N ASN A 31 -27.29 -5.96 33.35
CA ASN A 31 -28.59 -6.11 32.68
C ASN A 31 -29.36 -7.40 33.04
N ASP A 32 -28.80 -8.30 33.85
CA ASP A 32 -29.42 -9.60 34.17
C ASP A 32 -30.42 -9.54 35.35
N HIS A 33 -30.84 -8.36 35.84
CA HIS A 33 -31.68 -8.28 37.05
C HIS A 33 -33.01 -7.51 36.98
N TRP A 34 -33.41 -6.91 35.87
CA TRP A 34 -34.74 -6.28 35.75
C TRP A 34 -35.40 -6.56 34.39
N GLY A 35 -36.67 -7.00 34.41
CA GLY A 35 -37.30 -7.78 33.35
C GLY A 35 -37.80 -7.05 32.08
N LYS A 36 -37.81 -7.82 30.98
CA LYS A 36 -38.70 -7.91 29.80
C LYS A 36 -39.46 -6.70 29.20
N ASN A 37 -39.20 -5.46 29.59
CA ASN A 37 -39.68 -4.26 28.87
C ASN A 37 -38.52 -3.33 28.44
N GLN A 38 -37.28 -3.81 28.60
CA GLN A 38 -36.06 -3.03 28.41
C GLN A 38 -35.42 -3.27 27.03
N ASP A 39 -35.74 -4.39 26.37
CA ASP A 39 -35.12 -4.83 25.11
C ASP A 39 -35.30 -3.83 23.95
N ARG A 40 -36.50 -3.22 23.86
CA ARG A 40 -36.83 -2.27 22.79
C ARG A 40 -36.22 -0.88 23.01
N VAL A 41 -35.95 -0.51 24.26
CA VAL A 41 -35.32 0.78 24.61
C VAL A 41 -33.79 0.69 24.50
N SER A 42 -33.20 -0.47 24.81
CA SER A 42 -31.78 -0.74 24.58
C SER A 42 -31.43 -0.78 23.09
N GLU A 43 -32.23 -1.45 22.24
CA GLU A 43 -31.99 -1.48 20.79
C GLU A 43 -32.08 -0.10 20.14
N VAL A 44 -33.07 0.71 20.52
CA VAL A 44 -33.21 2.09 20.02
C VAL A 44 -32.06 2.99 20.50
N ARG A 45 -31.55 2.79 21.73
CA ARG A 45 -30.36 3.50 22.23
C ARG A 45 -29.09 3.06 21.50
N GLN A 46 -28.94 1.76 21.22
CA GLN A 46 -27.81 1.21 20.47
C GLN A 46 -27.77 1.76 19.04
N GLN A 47 -28.90 1.70 18.32
CA GLN A 47 -29.03 2.25 16.96
C GLN A 47 -28.77 3.75 16.90
N LYS A 48 -29.21 4.50 17.92
CA LYS A 48 -28.99 5.95 18.01
C LYS A 48 -27.53 6.29 18.33
N LEU A 49 -26.83 5.43 19.08
CA LEU A 49 -25.40 5.57 19.33
C LEU A 49 -24.58 5.22 18.08
N GLU A 50 -24.94 4.15 17.37
CA GLU A 50 -24.33 3.74 16.09
C GLU A 50 -24.49 4.84 15.03
N GLN A 51 -25.69 5.43 14.90
CA GLN A 51 -25.95 6.58 14.01
C GLN A 51 -25.14 7.84 14.36
N GLN A 52 -24.72 8.01 15.62
CA GLN A 52 -23.90 9.14 16.06
C GLN A 52 -22.39 8.86 15.98
N LEU A 53 -21.98 7.59 16.09
CA LEU A 53 -20.58 7.17 16.09
C LEU A 53 -20.03 6.97 14.66
N GLU A 54 -20.85 6.48 13.73
CA GLU A 54 -20.45 6.26 12.33
C GLU A 54 -19.92 7.53 11.63
N PRO A 55 -20.57 8.71 11.73
CA PRO A 55 -20.05 9.94 11.13
C PRO A 55 -18.72 10.40 11.74
N LEU A 56 -18.53 10.16 13.04
CA LEU A 56 -17.30 10.51 13.76
C LEU A 56 -16.14 9.56 13.41
N LEU A 57 -16.42 8.29 13.17
CA LEU A 57 -15.42 7.32 12.69
C LEU A 57 -15.06 7.57 11.22
N LEU A 58 -16.05 7.87 10.37
CA LEU A 58 -15.86 8.22 8.96
C LEU A 58 -15.04 9.52 8.80
N SER A 59 -15.28 10.51 9.65
CA SER A 59 -14.50 11.76 9.64
C SER A 59 -13.05 11.57 10.09
N LYS A 60 -12.77 10.64 11.01
CA LYS A 60 -11.40 10.36 11.46
C LYS A 60 -10.58 9.60 10.42
N GLN A 61 -11.17 8.62 9.74
CA GLN A 61 -10.48 7.83 8.70
C GLN A 61 -10.20 8.63 7.42
N CYS A 62 -10.97 9.69 7.17
CA CYS A 62 -10.79 10.59 6.04
C CYS A 62 -9.94 11.83 6.34
N ASN A 63 -9.48 12.00 7.59
CA ASN A 63 -8.60 13.11 7.97
C ASN A 63 -7.14 12.83 7.54
N ILE A 64 -6.92 12.77 6.23
CA ILE A 64 -5.62 12.52 5.61
C ILE A 64 -5.12 13.82 4.94
N PRO A 65 -3.91 14.29 5.29
CA PRO A 65 -3.30 15.46 4.66
C PRO A 65 -3.25 15.31 3.14
N PRO A 66 -3.50 16.38 2.34
CA PRO A 66 -3.56 16.28 0.88
C PRO A 66 -2.37 15.55 0.24
N ASP A 67 -1.14 15.83 0.68
CA ASP A 67 0.10 15.22 0.16
C ASP A 67 0.26 13.72 0.49
N SER A 68 -0.50 13.22 1.47
CA SER A 68 -0.49 11.82 1.92
C SER A 68 -1.67 11.01 1.37
N ARG A 69 -2.51 11.60 0.53
CA ARG A 69 -3.66 10.90 -0.07
C ARG A 69 -3.19 9.98 -1.19
N PHE A 70 -3.79 8.81 -1.29
CA PHE A 70 -3.61 7.90 -2.42
C PHE A 70 -4.92 7.81 -3.20
N ASP A 71 -4.83 8.02 -4.52
CA ASP A 71 -5.98 8.12 -5.40
C ASP A 71 -6.79 6.82 -5.46
N CYS A 72 -8.08 6.92 -5.19
CA CYS A 72 -9.05 5.81 -5.26
C CYS A 72 -9.84 5.79 -6.59
N ALA A 73 -9.52 6.72 -7.49
CA ALA A 73 -10.12 6.83 -8.81
C ALA A 73 -9.06 7.07 -9.91
N PRO A 74 -7.99 6.25 -9.98
CA PRO A 74 -6.87 6.49 -10.89
C PRO A 74 -7.26 6.42 -12.39
N GLU A 75 -8.39 5.81 -12.71
CA GLU A 75 -8.85 5.58 -14.08
C GLU A 75 -9.80 6.67 -14.61
N LYS A 76 -10.53 7.38 -13.73
CA LYS A 76 -11.48 8.43 -14.13
C LYS A 76 -11.85 9.32 -12.95
N LEU A 77 -12.34 10.53 -13.25
CA LEU A 77 -12.96 11.37 -12.23
C LEU A 77 -14.29 10.76 -11.78
N LEU A 78 -14.51 10.74 -10.47
CA LEU A 78 -15.74 10.26 -9.83
C LEU A 78 -16.48 11.42 -9.20
N SER A 79 -17.82 11.33 -9.21
CA SER A 79 -18.66 12.09 -8.29
C SER A 79 -18.43 11.65 -6.85
N GLN A 80 -18.91 12.45 -5.90
CA GLN A 80 -18.85 12.11 -4.48
C GLN A 80 -19.50 10.76 -4.18
N ASP A 81 -20.69 10.50 -4.73
CA ASP A 81 -21.44 9.27 -4.49
C ASP A 81 -20.72 8.06 -5.08
N GLU A 82 -20.14 8.17 -6.28
CA GLU A 82 -19.36 7.09 -6.89
C GLU A 82 -18.08 6.80 -6.09
N CYS A 83 -17.42 7.82 -5.56
CA CYS A 83 -16.25 7.65 -4.69
C CYS A 83 -16.60 6.93 -3.39
N GLN A 84 -17.69 7.35 -2.74
CA GLN A 84 -18.16 6.76 -1.49
C GLN A 84 -18.69 5.34 -1.70
N ALA A 85 -19.27 5.03 -2.86
CA ALA A 85 -19.68 3.68 -3.25
C ALA A 85 -18.49 2.71 -3.35
N ARG A 86 -17.26 3.22 -3.59
CA ARG A 86 -16.02 2.43 -3.50
C ARG A 86 -15.52 2.24 -2.07
N GLY A 87 -16.18 2.84 -1.07
CA GLY A 87 -15.69 2.90 0.30
C GLY A 87 -14.55 3.90 0.50
N CYS A 88 -14.45 4.91 -0.37
CA CYS A 88 -13.39 5.91 -0.33
C CYS A 88 -13.84 7.26 0.25
N CYS A 89 -12.87 8.09 0.61
CA CYS A 89 -13.07 9.43 1.12
C CYS A 89 -13.13 10.44 -0.02
N TYR A 90 -14.05 11.40 0.07
CA TYR A 90 -14.17 12.47 -0.93
C TYR A 90 -14.01 13.83 -0.25
N VAL A 91 -12.90 14.52 -0.51
CA VAL A 91 -12.62 15.87 0.01
C VAL A 91 -12.01 16.73 -1.11
N PRO A 92 -12.79 17.65 -1.71
CA PRO A 92 -12.31 18.52 -2.77
C PRO A 92 -11.10 19.37 -2.33
N VAL A 93 -10.17 19.58 -3.26
CA VAL A 93 -9.01 20.47 -3.10
C VAL A 93 -8.82 21.32 -4.35
N SER A 94 -8.18 22.49 -4.21
CA SER A 94 -7.91 23.40 -5.33
C SER A 94 -6.63 23.04 -6.12
N SER A 95 -5.94 22.00 -5.72
CA SER A 95 -4.61 21.59 -6.20
C SER A 95 -4.66 20.21 -6.86
N LYS A 96 -3.51 19.58 -7.13
CA LYS A 96 -3.40 18.37 -7.97
C LYS A 96 -3.70 17.05 -7.22
N GLU A 97 -3.82 17.11 -5.91
CA GLU A 97 -4.09 15.98 -5.03
C GLU A 97 -5.49 15.40 -5.31
N PRO A 98 -5.71 14.10 -5.10
CA PRO A 98 -6.97 13.44 -5.42
C PRO A 98 -8.07 13.90 -4.48
N TRP A 99 -9.23 14.18 -5.07
CA TRP A 99 -10.46 14.44 -4.33
C TRP A 99 -11.01 13.14 -3.73
N CYS A 100 -10.93 12.04 -4.48
CA CYS A 100 -11.32 10.70 -4.06
C CYS A 100 -10.09 9.88 -3.65
N PHE A 101 -9.97 9.49 -2.38
CA PHE A 101 -8.78 8.83 -1.85
C PHE A 101 -9.10 7.71 -0.86
N PHE A 102 -8.17 6.78 -0.69
CA PHE A 102 -8.32 5.68 0.25
C PHE A 102 -8.32 6.16 1.71
N PRO A 103 -9.30 5.77 2.55
CA PRO A 103 -9.23 5.97 3.99
C PRO A 103 -8.13 5.12 4.62
N THR A 104 -7.75 5.44 5.86
CA THR A 104 -6.73 4.69 6.62
C THR A 104 -7.10 3.25 6.92
N ASN A 105 -8.39 2.90 6.90
CA ASN A 105 -8.92 1.55 7.14
C ASN A 105 -9.43 0.88 5.86
N TYR A 106 -9.05 1.37 4.67
CA TYR A 106 -9.46 0.73 3.42
C TYR A 106 -8.98 -0.73 3.36
N SER A 107 -9.86 -1.64 2.95
CA SER A 107 -9.56 -3.06 2.92
C SER A 107 -8.41 -3.38 1.95
N SER A 108 -7.39 -4.05 2.48
CA SER A 108 -6.23 -4.56 1.74
C SER A 108 -6.08 -6.07 1.99
N TYR A 109 -4.97 -6.64 1.53
CA TYR A 109 -4.61 -8.02 1.84
C TYR A 109 -4.12 -8.14 3.29
N LYS A 110 -4.29 -9.32 3.89
CA LYS A 110 -3.69 -9.69 5.18
C LYS A 110 -2.71 -10.85 5.01
N ILE A 111 -1.62 -10.84 5.77
CA ILE A 111 -0.67 -11.95 5.80
C ILE A 111 -1.29 -13.14 6.52
N THR A 112 -1.11 -14.32 5.93
CA THR A 112 -1.41 -15.63 6.51
C THR A 112 -0.24 -16.56 6.25
N ASN A 113 0.06 -17.46 7.19
CA ASN A 113 1.10 -18.49 7.06
C ASN A 113 2.50 -17.94 6.68
N LEU A 114 2.96 -16.87 7.34
CA LEU A 114 4.33 -16.38 7.17
C LEU A 114 5.32 -17.41 7.69
N THR A 115 6.17 -17.92 6.81
CA THR A 115 7.12 -18.99 7.10
C THR A 115 8.50 -18.66 6.57
N ALA A 116 9.53 -19.06 7.30
CA ALA A 116 10.92 -18.94 6.84
C ALA A 116 11.23 -20.04 5.82
N THR A 117 12.01 -19.69 4.80
CA THR A 117 12.54 -20.62 3.79
C THR A 117 14.06 -20.64 3.88
N GLN A 118 14.71 -21.51 3.09
CA GLN A 118 16.18 -21.55 3.02
C GLN A 118 16.78 -20.23 2.49
N THR A 119 16.00 -19.43 1.75
CA THR A 119 16.47 -18.21 1.06
C THR A 119 15.84 -16.93 1.63
N GLY A 120 14.79 -17.03 2.44
CA GLY A 120 14.12 -15.87 3.04
C GLY A 120 12.78 -16.23 3.68
N TYR A 121 11.68 -15.73 3.13
CA TYR A 121 10.32 -15.93 3.65
C TYR A 121 9.32 -16.23 2.54
N THR A 122 8.23 -16.92 2.88
CA THR A 122 7.05 -17.06 2.03
C THR A 122 5.78 -16.89 2.86
N ALA A 123 4.72 -16.37 2.25
CA ALA A 123 3.42 -16.18 2.89
C ALA A 123 2.27 -16.16 1.88
N HIS A 124 1.05 -16.38 2.36
CA HIS A 124 -0.18 -16.11 1.61
C HIS A 124 -0.75 -14.75 2.04
N LEU A 125 -1.09 -13.93 1.06
CA LEU A 125 -1.77 -12.66 1.23
C LEU A 125 -3.23 -12.87 0.84
N ILE A 126 -4.16 -12.70 1.79
CA ILE A 126 -5.58 -12.96 1.58
C ILE A 126 -6.38 -11.66 1.64
N ARG A 127 -7.19 -11.40 0.62
CA ARG A 127 -8.18 -10.32 0.66
C ARG A 127 -9.52 -10.88 1.13
N SER A 128 -10.20 -10.21 2.05
CA SER A 128 -11.47 -10.71 2.61
C SER A 128 -12.70 -10.32 1.78
N ALA A 129 -12.61 -9.23 1.01
CA ALA A 129 -13.68 -8.76 0.13
C ALA A 129 -13.08 -8.20 -1.17
N PRO A 130 -13.70 -8.38 -2.34
CA PRO A 130 -13.23 -7.79 -3.59
C PRO A 130 -13.09 -6.27 -3.49
N SER A 131 -12.18 -5.71 -4.28
CA SER A 131 -12.09 -4.28 -4.54
C SER A 131 -13.07 -3.87 -5.64
N PHE A 132 -13.00 -2.61 -6.08
CA PHE A 132 -13.74 -2.13 -7.25
C PHE A 132 -13.10 -2.52 -8.59
N MET A 133 -11.92 -3.16 -8.57
CA MET A 133 -11.29 -3.67 -9.79
C MET A 133 -11.92 -5.00 -10.21
N PRO A 134 -12.10 -5.25 -11.53
CA PRO A 134 -12.57 -6.53 -12.01
C PRO A 134 -11.51 -7.63 -11.77
N ASP A 135 -11.96 -8.85 -11.50
CA ASP A 135 -11.11 -10.05 -11.43
C ASP A 135 -9.96 -9.96 -10.40
N ASP A 136 -10.28 -9.52 -9.18
CA ASP A 136 -9.35 -9.55 -8.04
C ASP A 136 -8.84 -10.97 -7.76
N VAL A 137 -7.52 -11.09 -7.58
CA VAL A 137 -6.89 -12.32 -7.12
C VAL A 137 -6.91 -12.35 -5.59
N MET A 138 -7.88 -13.05 -5.02
CA MET A 138 -8.13 -13.02 -3.56
C MET A 138 -7.04 -13.69 -2.71
N ASN A 139 -6.20 -14.54 -3.29
CA ASN A 139 -5.06 -15.19 -2.64
C ASN A 139 -3.80 -14.98 -3.47
N VAL A 140 -2.86 -14.20 -2.95
CA VAL A 140 -1.57 -13.90 -3.59
C VAL A 140 -0.46 -14.52 -2.76
N GLN A 141 0.47 -15.23 -3.38
CA GLN A 141 1.66 -15.73 -2.72
C GLN A 141 2.76 -14.66 -2.75
N LEU A 142 3.30 -14.35 -1.58
CA LEU A 142 4.50 -13.56 -1.37
C LEU A 142 5.70 -14.49 -1.22
N ASP A 143 6.75 -14.26 -1.99
CA ASP A 143 8.07 -14.84 -1.73
C ASP A 143 9.09 -13.72 -1.56
N VAL A 144 9.95 -13.81 -0.55
CA VAL A 144 11.02 -12.87 -0.23
C VAL A 144 12.34 -13.62 -0.18
N ILE A 145 13.32 -13.17 -0.94
CA ILE A 145 14.62 -13.81 -1.16
C ILE A 145 15.72 -12.81 -0.82
N PHE A 146 16.61 -13.19 0.10
CA PHE A 146 17.79 -12.42 0.48
C PHE A 146 18.96 -12.87 -0.42
N GLU A 147 18.96 -12.38 -1.67
CA GLU A 147 19.86 -12.88 -2.71
C GLU A 147 21.33 -12.58 -2.45
N THR A 148 21.64 -11.33 -2.06
CA THR A 148 23.02 -10.90 -1.78
C THR A 148 23.04 -9.87 -0.66
N LYS A 149 24.24 -9.52 -0.20
CA LYS A 149 24.49 -8.42 0.75
C LYS A 149 23.76 -7.12 0.38
N GLY A 150 23.66 -6.79 -0.91
CA GLY A 150 23.09 -5.53 -1.40
C GLY A 150 21.76 -5.66 -2.16
N ARG A 151 21.25 -6.87 -2.39
CA ARG A 151 20.07 -7.12 -3.23
C ARG A 151 19.04 -7.99 -2.52
N LEU A 152 17.88 -7.39 -2.26
CA LEU A 152 16.66 -8.06 -1.83
C LEU A 152 15.77 -8.27 -3.06
N HIS A 153 15.09 -9.40 -3.13
CA HIS A 153 14.10 -9.68 -4.16
C HIS A 153 12.82 -10.18 -3.48
N PHE A 154 11.67 -9.61 -3.85
CA PHE A 154 10.38 -10.19 -3.49
C PHE A 154 9.46 -10.27 -4.70
N THR A 155 8.57 -11.26 -4.70
CA THR A 155 7.58 -11.47 -5.75
C THR A 155 6.19 -11.63 -5.16
N LEU A 156 5.19 -11.15 -5.90
CA LEU A 156 3.77 -11.35 -5.64
C LEU A 156 3.18 -12.10 -6.83
N LYS A 157 2.64 -13.30 -6.60
CA LYS A 157 2.14 -14.17 -7.67
C LYS A 157 0.78 -14.79 -7.33
N ASP A 158 -0.02 -15.05 -8.35
CA ASP A 158 -1.19 -15.91 -8.24
C ASP A 158 -0.70 -17.37 -8.10
N PRO A 159 -0.95 -18.06 -6.96
CA PRO A 159 -0.53 -19.44 -6.77
C PRO A 159 -1.41 -20.44 -7.54
N ALA A 160 -2.62 -20.05 -7.94
CA ALA A 160 -3.56 -20.91 -8.66
C ALA A 160 -3.36 -20.86 -10.18
N ARG A 161 -2.84 -19.74 -10.71
CA ARG A 161 -2.67 -19.53 -12.15
C ARG A 161 -1.31 -18.95 -12.50
N LYS A 162 -0.66 -19.54 -13.50
CA LYS A 162 0.57 -19.00 -14.07
C LYS A 162 0.26 -17.73 -14.86
N ARG A 163 0.72 -16.58 -14.36
CA ARG A 163 0.64 -15.28 -15.04
C ARG A 163 1.87 -15.05 -15.92
N TYR A 164 1.76 -14.09 -16.84
CA TYR A 164 2.90 -13.61 -17.62
C TYR A 164 4.07 -13.17 -16.72
N LYS A 165 5.29 -13.52 -17.11
CA LYS A 165 6.54 -13.07 -16.50
C LYS A 165 7.49 -12.67 -17.62
N VAL A 166 8.21 -11.58 -17.43
CA VAL A 166 9.26 -11.16 -18.36
C VAL A 166 10.32 -12.27 -18.43
N PRO A 167 10.67 -12.77 -19.62
CA PRO A 167 11.70 -13.79 -19.76
C PRO A 167 13.07 -13.14 -19.53
N LEU A 168 13.51 -13.15 -18.27
CA LEU A 168 14.81 -12.65 -17.84
C LEU A 168 15.39 -13.64 -16.85
N GLU A 169 16.64 -14.03 -17.07
CA GLU A 169 17.38 -14.81 -16.09
C GLU A 169 17.61 -13.94 -14.85
N THR A 170 17.14 -14.43 -13.71
CA THR A 170 17.37 -13.78 -12.41
C THR A 170 18.40 -14.59 -11.63
N PRO A 171 19.25 -13.97 -10.81
CA PRO A 171 20.27 -14.67 -10.05
C PRO A 171 19.68 -15.78 -9.18
N GLU A 172 20.14 -17.01 -9.37
CA GLU A 172 19.69 -18.13 -8.54
C GLU A 172 20.28 -18.03 -7.13
N THR A 173 19.42 -18.14 -6.13
CA THR A 173 19.81 -18.10 -4.71
C THR A 173 19.47 -19.43 -4.07
N THR A 174 20.49 -20.15 -3.58
CA THR A 174 20.33 -21.45 -2.91
C THR A 174 20.22 -21.31 -1.40
N SER A 175 20.86 -20.29 -0.82
CA SER A 175 20.84 -20.00 0.62
C SER A 175 20.69 -18.52 0.90
N LYS A 176 20.01 -18.18 2.00
CA LYS A 176 19.83 -16.82 2.48
C LYS A 176 21.17 -16.14 2.77
N GLU A 177 21.36 -14.90 2.31
CA GLU A 177 22.50 -14.09 2.72
C GLU A 177 22.50 -13.81 4.23
N SER A 178 23.67 -13.99 4.86
CA SER A 178 23.85 -13.86 6.31
C SER A 178 24.18 -12.42 6.75
N SER A 179 24.82 -11.62 5.88
CA SER A 179 25.24 -10.26 6.19
C SER A 179 24.73 -9.25 5.15
N THR A 180 23.47 -8.82 5.32
CA THR A 180 22.83 -7.86 4.43
C THR A 180 23.00 -6.41 4.86
N LEU A 181 23.00 -5.48 3.90
CA LEU A 181 22.95 -4.04 4.15
C LEU A 181 21.54 -3.55 4.51
N TYR A 182 20.55 -4.43 4.35
CA TYR A 182 19.14 -4.17 4.53
C TYR A 182 18.49 -5.15 5.52
N SER A 183 17.40 -4.76 6.16
CA SER A 183 16.52 -5.64 6.92
C SER A 183 15.08 -5.49 6.45
N VAL A 184 14.25 -6.51 6.68
CA VAL A 184 12.86 -6.55 6.21
C VAL A 184 11.93 -6.79 7.41
N GLN A 185 10.83 -6.03 7.47
CA GLN A 185 9.72 -6.24 8.38
C GLN A 185 8.40 -6.32 7.60
N PHE A 186 7.39 -6.88 8.26
CA PHE A 186 6.07 -7.05 7.68
C PHE A 186 4.99 -6.45 8.58
N SER A 187 4.06 -5.69 7.99
CA SER A 187 2.75 -5.40 8.57
C SER A 187 1.80 -6.52 8.18
N ALA A 188 1.07 -7.07 9.15
CA ALA A 188 0.22 -8.24 8.93
C ALA A 188 -1.16 -7.87 8.35
N ASP A 189 -1.81 -6.85 8.90
CA ASP A 189 -3.17 -6.42 8.50
C ASP A 189 -3.33 -4.90 8.73
N PRO A 190 -3.39 -4.09 7.66
CA PRO A 190 -3.18 -4.46 6.27
C PRO A 190 -1.73 -4.91 5.99
N PHE A 191 -1.55 -5.73 4.97
CA PHE A 191 -0.25 -6.19 4.49
C PHE A 191 0.63 -5.00 4.11
N GLY A 192 1.88 -5.05 4.53
CA GLY A 192 2.94 -4.26 3.94
C GLY A 192 4.32 -4.87 4.21
N LEU A 193 5.20 -4.71 3.25
CA LEU A 193 6.62 -5.01 3.35
C LEU A 193 7.39 -3.70 3.57
N VAL A 194 8.26 -3.68 4.58
CA VAL A 194 9.08 -2.54 4.95
C VAL A 194 10.55 -2.93 4.92
N VAL A 195 11.37 -2.19 4.18
CA VAL A 195 12.81 -2.41 4.04
C VAL A 195 13.56 -1.25 4.70
N PHE A 196 14.52 -1.60 5.56
CA PHE A 196 15.36 -0.63 6.26
C PHE A 196 16.82 -0.80 5.84
N ARG A 197 17.56 0.30 5.83
CA ARG A 197 19.03 0.27 5.80
C ARG A 197 19.55 -0.06 7.19
N GLN A 198 20.37 -1.11 7.31
CA GLN A 198 20.85 -1.55 8.63
C GLN A 198 21.78 -0.55 9.30
N SER A 199 22.62 0.16 8.53
CA SER A 199 23.67 1.03 9.08
C SER A 199 23.15 2.25 9.83
N ASN A 200 21.94 2.73 9.50
CA ASN A 200 21.37 3.96 10.07
C ASN A 200 19.87 3.89 10.38
N GLY A 201 19.21 2.76 10.12
CA GLY A 201 17.77 2.58 10.33
C GLY A 201 16.85 3.32 9.35
N GLN A 202 17.39 3.91 8.28
CA GLN A 202 16.58 4.63 7.27
C GLN A 202 15.59 3.67 6.59
N VAL A 203 14.32 4.05 6.54
CA VAL A 203 13.29 3.35 5.76
C VAL A 203 13.56 3.61 4.27
N LEU A 204 13.80 2.55 3.51
CA LEU A 204 14.08 2.60 2.06
C LEU A 204 12.81 2.38 1.24
N LEU A 205 12.00 1.40 1.67
CA LEU A 205 10.73 1.03 1.05
C LEU A 205 9.73 0.75 2.16
N ASN A 206 8.55 1.35 2.09
CA ASN A 206 7.45 1.10 3.02
C ASN A 206 6.13 1.04 2.27
N THR A 207 5.62 -0.16 2.07
CA THR A 207 4.39 -0.40 1.29
C THR A 207 3.10 -0.31 2.10
N THR A 208 3.17 -0.04 3.41
CA THR A 208 1.97 0.12 4.26
C THR A 208 1.21 1.42 3.98
N VAL A 209 1.76 2.30 3.13
CA VAL A 209 1.22 3.64 2.89
C VAL A 209 -0.06 3.64 2.06
N ALA A 210 -0.34 2.58 1.30
CA ALA A 210 -1.56 2.43 0.51
C ALA A 210 -1.98 0.96 0.40
N PRO A 211 -3.24 0.68 0.05
CA PRO A 211 -3.70 -0.69 -0.17
C PRO A 211 -2.99 -1.36 -1.36
N LEU A 212 -2.71 -2.66 -1.23
CA LEU A 212 -2.26 -3.51 -2.33
C LEU A 212 -3.47 -3.87 -3.21
N PHE A 213 -3.34 -3.65 -4.52
CA PHE A 213 -4.28 -4.20 -5.51
C PHE A 213 -3.57 -5.24 -6.37
N TYR A 214 -4.20 -6.39 -6.52
CA TYR A 214 -3.72 -7.47 -7.36
C TYR A 214 -4.91 -8.10 -8.10
N ALA A 215 -5.29 -7.46 -9.20
CA ALA A 215 -6.34 -7.91 -10.10
C ALA A 215 -5.74 -8.41 -11.42
N ASP A 216 -6.55 -9.07 -12.26
CA ASP A 216 -6.07 -9.67 -13.50
C ASP A 216 -5.44 -8.64 -14.46
N GLN A 217 -5.96 -7.41 -14.51
CA GLN A 217 -5.43 -6.36 -15.38
C GLN A 217 -5.05 -5.08 -14.62
N PHE A 218 -4.95 -5.15 -13.29
CA PHE A 218 -4.54 -4.00 -12.48
C PHE A 218 -3.71 -4.43 -11.27
N LEU A 219 -2.46 -3.96 -11.25
CA LEU A 219 -1.55 -4.15 -10.13
C LEU A 219 -1.18 -2.78 -9.56
N GLN A 220 -1.33 -2.61 -8.25
CA GLN A 220 -0.90 -1.40 -7.55
C GLN A 220 -0.17 -1.75 -6.27
N ILE A 221 1.04 -1.21 -6.16
CA ILE A 221 1.85 -1.19 -4.95
C ILE A 221 2.43 0.22 -4.82
N SER A 222 2.37 0.78 -3.63
CA SER A 222 2.86 2.13 -3.33
C SER A 222 3.97 2.05 -2.29
N THR A 223 4.84 3.05 -2.23
CA THR A 223 5.86 3.16 -1.18
C THR A 223 6.14 4.61 -0.81
N ALA A 224 6.48 4.85 0.45
CA ALA A 224 7.14 6.10 0.84
C ALA A 224 8.55 6.14 0.24
N LEU A 225 9.01 7.33 -0.16
CA LEU A 225 10.40 7.59 -0.53
C LEU A 225 11.18 8.21 0.64
N PRO A 226 12.50 7.93 0.77
CA PRO A 226 13.33 8.55 1.80
C PRO A 226 13.66 10.02 1.53
N SER A 227 13.50 10.50 0.29
CA SER A 227 13.68 11.90 -0.11
C SER A 227 12.90 12.21 -1.40
N SER A 228 12.90 13.48 -1.81
CA SER A 228 12.36 13.93 -3.10
C SER A 228 13.34 13.76 -4.27
N PHE A 229 14.54 13.24 -4.04
CA PHE A 229 15.58 13.09 -5.07
C PHE A 229 15.52 11.67 -5.66
N ILE A 230 14.74 11.53 -6.72
CA ILE A 230 14.55 10.27 -7.46
C ILE A 230 14.88 10.48 -8.95
N SER A 231 15.54 9.50 -9.56
CA SER A 231 15.92 9.47 -10.98
C SER A 231 15.62 8.11 -11.59
N GLY A 232 15.45 8.05 -12.91
CA GLY A 232 15.16 6.81 -13.66
C GLY A 232 13.79 6.84 -14.32
N LEU A 233 13.10 5.70 -14.32
CA LEU A 233 11.75 5.51 -14.87
C LEU A 233 11.59 5.94 -16.33
N GLY A 234 12.63 5.80 -17.15
CA GLY A 234 12.62 6.21 -18.55
C GLY A 234 11.76 5.31 -19.47
N GLU A 235 11.52 5.69 -20.72
CA GLU A 235 12.05 6.86 -21.42
C GLU A 235 11.07 8.04 -21.48
N HIS A 236 11.51 9.21 -20.99
CA HIS A 236 10.73 10.45 -20.98
C HIS A 236 11.64 11.66 -21.16
N LEU A 237 11.10 12.74 -21.72
CA LEU A 237 11.78 14.02 -21.78
C LEU A 237 11.56 14.80 -20.47
N THR A 238 12.43 14.54 -19.48
CA THR A 238 12.40 15.17 -18.15
C THR A 238 13.80 15.59 -17.70
N PRO A 239 13.93 16.44 -16.66
CA PRO A 239 15.19 16.55 -15.93
C PRO A 239 15.61 15.18 -15.37
N LEU A 240 16.90 15.03 -15.04
CA LEU A 240 17.45 13.81 -14.45
C LEU A 240 16.77 13.47 -13.11
N THR A 241 16.52 14.49 -12.28
CA THR A 241 15.72 14.36 -11.05
C THR A 241 14.26 14.56 -11.40
N LEU A 242 13.42 13.57 -11.10
CA LEU A 242 12.00 13.59 -11.42
C LEU A 242 11.25 14.52 -10.46
N ASN A 243 10.20 15.15 -10.97
CA ASN A 243 9.28 15.94 -10.16
C ASN A 243 8.34 15.01 -9.38
N VAL A 244 8.32 15.11 -8.06
CA VAL A 244 7.44 14.30 -7.18
C VAL A 244 6.07 14.96 -6.89
N ASN A 245 5.82 16.15 -7.43
CA ASN A 245 4.56 16.87 -7.26
C ASN A 245 3.49 16.37 -8.25
N TRP A 246 2.81 15.29 -7.88
CA TRP A 246 1.68 14.70 -8.63
C TRP A 246 2.00 14.42 -10.10
N THR A 247 3.17 13.83 -10.34
CA THR A 247 3.63 13.48 -11.68
C THR A 247 3.21 12.05 -12.03
N LYS A 248 2.55 11.89 -13.18
CA LYS A 248 2.29 10.57 -13.78
C LYS A 248 3.36 10.24 -14.81
N ILE A 249 4.05 9.12 -14.62
CA ILE A 249 5.01 8.57 -15.58
C ILE A 249 4.40 7.31 -16.21
N THR A 250 4.30 7.28 -17.53
CA THR A 250 3.69 6.18 -18.28
C THR A 250 4.78 5.40 -19.00
N LEU A 251 4.87 4.08 -18.79
CA LEU A 251 5.85 3.22 -19.43
C LEU A 251 5.13 2.36 -20.48
N TRP A 252 5.18 2.82 -21.73
CA TRP A 252 4.62 2.10 -22.86
C TRP A 252 5.36 2.56 -24.12
N ASN A 253 6.12 1.66 -24.74
CA ASN A 253 6.96 2.03 -25.88
C ASN A 253 6.07 2.56 -27.01
N ARG A 254 6.39 3.77 -27.48
CA ARG A 254 5.61 4.49 -28.48
C ARG A 254 6.50 5.29 -29.41
N ASP A 255 6.26 5.13 -30.70
CA ASP A 255 6.90 5.94 -31.73
C ASP A 255 6.26 7.35 -31.74
N ILE A 256 6.96 8.30 -31.13
CA ILE A 256 6.63 9.73 -31.16
C ILE A 256 7.91 10.55 -30.93
N SER A 257 8.02 11.71 -31.58
CA SER A 257 9.08 12.68 -31.29
C SER A 257 9.13 13.03 -29.79
N PRO A 258 10.32 13.12 -29.17
CA PRO A 258 10.45 13.45 -27.75
C PRO A 258 9.72 14.73 -27.37
N MET A 259 8.75 14.61 -26.45
CA MET A 259 7.99 15.73 -25.91
C MET A 259 7.68 15.51 -24.42
N PRO A 260 7.54 16.59 -23.62
CA PRO A 260 7.23 16.46 -22.20
C PRO A 260 5.92 15.71 -21.95
N SER A 261 5.85 14.93 -20.87
CA SER A 261 4.66 14.18 -20.43
C SER A 261 4.18 13.05 -21.36
N ALA A 262 4.93 12.71 -22.42
CA ALA A 262 4.64 11.55 -23.27
C ALA A 262 5.49 10.34 -22.86
N ASN A 263 4.91 9.14 -22.96
CA ASN A 263 5.68 7.89 -23.06
C ASN A 263 6.38 7.83 -24.42
N LEU A 264 7.68 7.50 -24.41
CA LEU A 264 8.54 7.50 -25.60
C LEU A 264 8.95 6.07 -26.00
N TYR A 265 10.13 5.89 -26.58
CA TYR A 265 10.51 4.65 -27.28
C TYR A 265 10.85 3.50 -26.34
N GLY A 266 11.39 3.79 -25.16
CA GLY A 266 11.80 2.80 -24.15
C GLY A 266 10.94 2.79 -22.88
N SER A 267 11.03 1.67 -22.15
CA SER A 267 10.41 1.47 -20.84
C SER A 267 11.40 0.81 -19.89
N HIS A 268 11.83 1.55 -18.87
CA HIS A 268 12.84 1.17 -17.89
C HIS A 268 12.27 1.36 -16.47
N PRO A 269 11.53 0.37 -15.94
CA PRO A 269 10.89 0.44 -14.61
C PRO A 269 11.90 0.28 -13.46
N PHE A 270 12.95 1.09 -13.48
CA PHE A 270 13.98 1.20 -12.45
C PHE A 270 14.05 2.65 -11.97
N TYR A 271 14.11 2.86 -10.67
CA TYR A 271 14.47 4.16 -10.10
C TYR A 271 15.61 4.03 -9.10
N LEU A 272 16.36 5.12 -8.96
CA LEU A 272 17.34 5.33 -7.90
C LEU A 272 16.88 6.51 -7.04
N ALA A 273 16.86 6.31 -5.72
CA ALA A 273 16.50 7.34 -4.75
C ALA A 273 17.72 7.68 -3.88
N LEU A 274 18.04 8.97 -3.79
CA LEU A 274 19.08 9.45 -2.88
C LEU A 274 18.54 9.58 -1.46
N GLU A 275 19.41 9.33 -0.50
CA GLU A 275 19.16 9.46 0.93
C GLU A 275 19.99 10.60 1.52
N LYS A 276 19.61 11.04 2.71
CA LYS A 276 20.40 12.02 3.46
C LYS A 276 21.82 11.46 3.70
N GLY A 277 22.83 12.29 3.47
CA GLY A 277 24.24 11.90 3.62
C GLY A 277 24.85 11.22 2.39
N GLY A 278 24.16 11.21 1.24
CA GLY A 278 24.72 10.75 -0.04
C GLY A 278 24.65 9.24 -0.28
N LEU A 279 24.01 8.50 0.63
CA LEU A 279 23.64 7.11 0.39
C LEU A 279 22.51 7.03 -0.63
N ALA A 280 22.30 5.85 -1.21
CA ALA A 280 21.23 5.62 -2.18
C ALA A 280 20.77 4.16 -2.17
N HIS A 281 19.58 3.94 -2.70
CA HIS A 281 19.08 2.62 -3.07
C HIS A 281 18.37 2.69 -4.42
N GLY A 282 18.25 1.53 -5.07
CA GLY A 282 17.49 1.39 -6.31
C GLY A 282 16.37 0.37 -6.17
N VAL A 283 15.31 0.56 -6.94
CA VAL A 283 14.19 -0.38 -7.04
C VAL A 283 13.94 -0.68 -8.51
N PHE A 284 13.88 -1.95 -8.84
CA PHE A 284 13.57 -2.45 -10.17
C PHE A 284 12.29 -3.28 -10.12
N LEU A 285 11.29 -2.92 -10.92
CA LEU A 285 10.08 -3.71 -11.12
C LEU A 285 10.20 -4.50 -12.42
N LEU A 286 10.46 -5.80 -12.33
CA LEU A 286 10.52 -6.68 -13.51
C LEU A 286 9.11 -6.98 -14.06
N ASN A 287 8.55 -6.01 -14.77
CA ASN A 287 7.26 -6.08 -15.43
C ASN A 287 7.32 -5.30 -16.75
N SER A 288 6.65 -5.79 -17.80
CA SER A 288 6.65 -5.17 -19.13
C SER A 288 5.25 -4.82 -19.65
N ASN A 289 4.25 -4.80 -18.77
CA ASN A 289 2.90 -4.35 -19.09
C ASN A 289 2.82 -2.81 -19.02
N ALA A 290 1.80 -2.23 -19.67
CA ALA A 290 1.42 -0.83 -19.51
C ALA A 290 0.77 -0.56 -18.15
#